data_AF-A5L4M9-F1
#
_entry.id   AF-A5L4M9-F1
#
_cell.length_a   1.000
_cell.length_b   1.000
_cell.length_c   1.000
_cell.angle_alpha   90.00
_cell.angle_beta   90.00
_cell.angle_gamma   90.00
#
_symmetry.space_group_name_H-M   'P 1'
#
loop_
_entity.id
_entity.type
_entity.pdbx_description
1 polymer ?
#
loop_
_entity_poly.entity_id
_entity_poly.type
_entity_poly.pdbx_seq_one_letter_code
_entity_poly.pdbx_strand_id
1 'polypeptide(L)'
;METVMKHDSQKPTLDQQNRDNPNADSANADLNSWHSIPTKRSFIVLLVVFSIIILSALGAKNLYFRGDYNIFFEGTNKQLMAFDEIQTTFAKTDNLAIVVAPEDGNVFTPETLSLIQNLTVDAWQIPYSSRVDSLANYQHTEAIEDDLLVEDLLYEEYEHTPERIAKVKQIALN
;
A
#
# COMPACT_ATOMS: atom_id res chain seq x y z
N MET A 1 -4.97 62.09 -98.97
CA MET A 1 -4.03 63.08 -98.41
C MET A 1 -3.20 62.32 -97.41
N GLU A 2 -2.05 61.88 -97.91
CA GLU A 2 -1.12 60.96 -97.29
C GLU A 2 -0.01 61.80 -96.65
N THR A 3 0.26 61.57 -95.37
CA THR A 3 1.54 61.99 -94.77
C THR A 3 2.13 60.77 -94.09
N VAL A 4 2.99 60.09 -94.84
CA VAL A 4 3.97 59.10 -94.37
C VAL A 4 5.31 59.82 -94.22
N MET A 5 6.21 59.21 -93.42
CA MET A 5 7.66 59.43 -93.27
C MET A 5 8.02 60.35 -92.09
N LYS A 6 8.94 60.04 -91.18
CA LYS A 6 10.12 59.15 -91.23
C LYS A 6 10.58 58.93 -89.76
N HIS A 7 10.66 57.70 -89.23
CA HIS A 7 11.79 56.76 -89.27
C HIS A 7 12.96 57.08 -88.31
N ASP A 8 13.13 56.24 -87.27
CA ASP A 8 14.41 55.61 -86.89
C ASP A 8 14.09 54.41 -85.95
N SER A 9 14.31 53.15 -86.36
CA SER A 9 15.51 52.28 -86.14
C SER A 9 15.82 52.07 -84.65
N GLN A 10 15.99 50.89 -84.05
CA GLN A 10 16.35 49.55 -84.50
C GLN A 10 16.14 48.53 -83.34
N LYS A 11 15.79 47.27 -83.67
CA LYS A 11 15.89 46.01 -82.86
C LYS A 11 17.37 45.74 -82.43
N PRO A 12 17.79 44.77 -81.56
CA PRO A 12 17.21 43.44 -81.23
C PRO A 12 17.54 42.82 -79.81
N THR A 13 17.18 41.53 -79.64
CA THR A 13 17.91 40.41 -78.97
C THR A 13 17.88 40.12 -77.45
N LEU A 14 17.37 38.90 -77.20
CA LEU A 14 17.82 37.77 -76.33
C LEU A 14 17.98 37.90 -74.81
N ASP A 15 17.32 36.95 -74.14
CA ASP A 15 17.77 36.10 -73.03
C ASP A 15 18.58 36.71 -71.88
N GLN A 16 17.96 36.73 -70.69
CA GLN A 16 18.51 36.33 -69.38
C GLN A 16 17.88 37.17 -68.27
N GLN A 17 16.78 36.69 -67.65
CA GLN A 17 16.55 37.00 -66.23
C GLN A 17 15.67 35.96 -65.54
N ASN A 18 16.17 34.72 -65.52
CA ASN A 18 16.01 33.86 -64.36
C ASN A 18 17.09 34.30 -63.35
N ARG A 19 16.69 35.12 -62.38
CA ARG A 19 17.26 35.31 -61.03
C ARG A 19 16.58 36.55 -60.44
N ASP A 20 16.11 36.41 -59.20
CA ASP A 20 15.54 37.45 -58.34
C ASP A 20 14.01 37.60 -58.37
N ASN A 21 13.31 36.59 -57.85
CA ASN A 21 12.04 36.82 -57.16
C ASN A 21 12.23 36.59 -55.65
N PRO A 22 12.31 37.63 -54.81
CA PRO A 22 12.55 37.52 -53.37
C PRO A 22 11.30 37.11 -52.56
N ASN A 23 10.20 36.71 -53.22
CA ASN A 23 8.92 36.46 -52.55
C ASN A 23 8.53 34.97 -52.45
N ALA A 24 9.47 34.04 -52.65
CA ALA A 24 9.23 32.60 -52.51
C ALA A 24 9.61 32.02 -51.13
N ASP A 25 10.13 32.83 -50.20
CA ASP A 25 10.65 32.36 -48.91
C ASP A 25 9.78 32.69 -47.68
N SER A 26 8.61 33.32 -47.84
CA SER A 26 7.78 33.74 -46.69
C SER A 26 6.60 32.82 -46.36
N ALA A 27 6.44 31.68 -47.04
CA ALA A 27 5.23 30.85 -46.93
C ALA A 27 5.33 29.65 -45.96
N ASN A 28 6.39 29.51 -45.16
CA ASN A 28 6.51 28.42 -44.17
C ASN A 28 7.17 28.88 -42.84
N ALA A 29 6.74 30.02 -42.29
CA ALA A 29 7.16 30.46 -40.96
C ALA A 29 6.37 29.70 -39.88
N ASP A 30 6.96 28.62 -39.38
CA ASP A 30 6.82 28.01 -38.05
C ASP A 30 5.39 27.81 -37.50
N LEU A 31 4.71 26.77 -37.97
CA LEU A 31 3.50 26.25 -37.33
C LEU A 31 3.73 25.47 -36.02
N ASN A 32 4.95 25.27 -35.51
CA ASN A 32 5.17 24.48 -34.29
C ASN A 32 6.46 24.84 -33.51
N SER A 33 6.53 26.05 -32.95
CA SER A 33 7.62 26.46 -32.04
C SER A 33 7.54 25.80 -30.65
N TRP A 34 6.45 25.11 -30.32
CA TRP A 34 6.21 24.46 -29.02
C TRP A 34 7.28 23.43 -28.64
N HIS A 35 7.85 22.73 -29.63
CA HIS A 35 8.92 21.76 -29.44
C HIS A 35 10.25 22.38 -28.99
N SER A 36 10.46 23.68 -29.22
CA SER A 36 11.72 24.38 -28.88
C SER A 36 11.68 25.12 -27.52
N ILE A 37 10.52 25.15 -26.88
CA ILE A 37 10.32 25.77 -25.55
C ILE A 37 11.14 25.06 -24.46
N PRO A 38 11.20 23.70 -24.40
CA PRO A 38 11.95 22.98 -23.37
C PRO A 38 13.46 23.26 -23.42
N THR A 39 14.01 23.53 -24.61
CA THR A 39 15.45 23.75 -24.82
C THR A 39 15.87 25.21 -24.68
N LYS A 40 14.99 26.18 -25.00
CA LYS A 40 15.29 27.61 -24.88
C LYS A 40 15.05 28.18 -23.47
N ARG A 41 14.13 27.57 -22.71
CA ARG A 41 13.73 28.03 -21.36
C ARG A 41 13.73 26.86 -20.37
N SER A 42 14.78 26.04 -20.41
CA SER A 42 14.90 24.79 -19.64
C SER A 42 14.69 24.97 -18.14
N PHE A 43 15.13 26.09 -17.56
CA PHE A 43 14.97 26.37 -16.13
C PHE A 43 13.51 26.63 -15.73
N ILE A 44 12.73 27.33 -16.56
CA ILE A 44 11.32 27.61 -16.29
C ILE A 44 10.51 26.31 -16.41
N VAL A 45 10.80 25.50 -17.43
CA VAL A 45 10.14 24.21 -17.62
C VAL A 45 10.46 23.26 -16.48
N LEU A 46 11.72 23.21 -16.02
CA LEU A 46 12.12 22.43 -14.85
C LEU A 46 11.33 22.85 -13.59
N LEU A 47 11.24 24.15 -13.32
CA LEU A 47 10.53 24.66 -12.15
C LEU A 47 9.04 24.29 -12.22
N VAL A 48 8.39 24.49 -13.38
CA VAL A 48 6.97 24.15 -13.56
C VAL A 48 6.71 22.65 -13.37
N VAL A 49 7.53 21.77 -13.97
CA VAL A 49 7.39 20.33 -13.80
C VAL A 49 7.61 19.94 -12.33
N PHE A 50 8.62 20.51 -11.68
CA PHE A 50 8.90 20.24 -10.28
C PHE A 50 7.77 20.72 -9.36
N SER A 51 7.18 21.89 -9.65
CA SER A 51 5.99 22.38 -8.94
C SER A 51 4.78 21.45 -9.13
N ILE A 52 4.55 20.93 -10.33
CA ILE A 52 3.47 19.96 -10.58
C ILE A 52 3.69 18.67 -9.80
N ILE A 53 4.94 18.17 -9.74
CA ILE A 53 5.30 17.00 -8.94
C ILE A 53 5.03 17.25 -7.46
N ILE A 54 5.47 18.38 -6.91
CA ILE A 54 5.25 18.74 -5.50
C ILE A 54 3.75 18.85 -5.20
N LEU A 55 2.97 19.52 -6.06
CA LEU A 55 1.53 19.65 -5.91
C LEU A 55 0.82 18.29 -5.95
N SER A 56 1.26 17.37 -6.82
CA SER A 56 0.74 16.01 -6.89
C SER A 56 1.11 15.20 -5.65
N ALA A 57 2.35 15.34 -5.15
CA ALA A 57 2.83 14.69 -3.93
C ALA A 57 2.10 15.19 -2.67
N LEU A 58 1.70 16.47 -2.62
CA LEU A 58 0.87 17.01 -1.54
C LEU A 58 -0.50 16.32 -1.47
N GLY A 59 -1.00 15.75 -2.57
CA GLY A 59 -2.21 14.92 -2.58
C GLY A 59 -2.02 13.53 -1.98
N ALA A 60 -0.79 13.00 -2.00
CA ALA A 60 -0.47 11.69 -1.46
C ALA A 60 -0.68 11.59 0.06
N LYS A 61 -0.68 12.72 0.78
CA LYS A 61 -1.01 12.76 2.22
C LYS A 61 -2.43 12.30 2.54
N ASN A 62 -3.34 12.39 1.55
CA ASN A 62 -4.73 11.95 1.70
C ASN A 62 -4.94 10.50 1.23
N LEU A 63 -3.85 9.80 0.87
CA LEU A 63 -3.93 8.39 0.51
C LEU A 63 -4.05 7.58 1.79
N TYR A 64 -5.16 6.88 1.96
CA TYR A 64 -5.38 5.98 3.08
C TYR A 64 -5.65 4.58 2.54
N PHE A 65 -5.14 3.60 3.27
CA PHE A 65 -5.34 2.19 2.94
C PHE A 65 -6.73 1.78 3.43
N ARG A 66 -7.60 1.34 2.53
CA ARG A 66 -8.83 0.62 2.90
C ARG A 66 -8.58 -0.87 2.76
N GLY A 67 -8.37 -1.54 3.90
CA GLY A 67 -8.18 -2.99 3.96
C GLY A 67 -9.44 -3.80 4.27
N ASP A 68 -10.59 -3.14 4.37
CA ASP A 68 -11.86 -3.80 4.69
C ASP A 68 -12.42 -4.53 3.46
N TYR A 69 -12.83 -5.78 3.63
CA TYR A 69 -13.41 -6.61 2.56
C TYR A 69 -14.74 -6.02 2.04
N ASN A 70 -15.40 -5.17 2.83
CA ASN A 70 -16.62 -4.47 2.47
C ASN A 70 -16.52 -3.63 1.18
N ILE A 71 -15.31 -3.21 0.80
CA ILE A 71 -15.10 -2.42 -0.43
C ILE A 71 -15.36 -3.20 -1.72
N PHE A 72 -15.38 -4.53 -1.66
CA PHE A 72 -15.61 -5.40 -2.82
C PHE A 72 -17.10 -5.63 -3.09
N PHE A 73 -18.00 -5.10 -2.24
CA PHE A 73 -19.44 -5.29 -2.36
C PHE A 73 -20.15 -3.94 -2.55
N GLU A 74 -21.24 -3.95 -3.32
CA GLU A 74 -22.14 -2.80 -3.40
C GLU A 74 -22.86 -2.58 -2.07
N GLY A 75 -23.11 -1.32 -1.69
CA GLY A 75 -23.71 -0.97 -0.39
C GLY A 75 -25.12 -1.49 -0.14
N THR A 76 -25.78 -2.10 -1.14
CA THR A 76 -27.12 -2.71 -1.04
C THR A 76 -27.07 -4.24 -1.09
N ASN A 77 -25.89 -4.84 -0.97
CA ASN A 77 -25.71 -6.28 -1.01
C ASN A 77 -26.40 -6.94 0.20
N LYS A 78 -27.48 -7.68 -0.05
CA LYS A 78 -28.28 -8.33 1.00
C LYS A 78 -27.50 -9.36 1.80
N GLN A 79 -26.53 -10.05 1.17
CA GLN A 79 -25.68 -11.05 1.81
C GLN A 79 -24.69 -10.37 2.77
N LEU A 80 -24.13 -9.22 2.39
CA LEU A 80 -23.27 -8.44 3.27
C LEU A 80 -24.04 -7.92 4.48
N MET A 81 -25.25 -7.39 4.28
CA MET A 81 -26.10 -6.91 5.38
C MET A 81 -26.47 -8.03 6.37
N ALA A 82 -26.80 -9.22 5.86
CA ALA A 82 -27.09 -10.38 6.70
C ALA A 82 -25.83 -10.86 7.47
N PHE A 83 -24.65 -10.75 6.84
CA PHE A 83 -23.39 -11.06 7.51
C PHE A 83 -23.06 -10.06 8.63
N ASP A 84 -23.22 -8.76 8.38
CA ASP A 84 -23.04 -7.70 9.38
C ASP A 84 -24.01 -7.86 10.56
N GLU A 85 -25.26 -8.27 10.31
CA GLU A 85 -26.26 -8.55 11.36
C GLU A 85 -25.80 -9.72 12.25
N ILE A 86 -25.27 -10.79 11.66
CA ILE A 86 -24.70 -11.92 12.39
C ILE A 86 -23.47 -11.48 13.19
N GLN A 87 -22.53 -10.72 12.60
CA GLN A 87 -21.35 -10.21 13.30
C GLN A 87 -21.71 -9.27 14.46
N THR A 88 -22.74 -8.44 14.28
CA THR A 88 -23.23 -7.54 15.33
C THR A 88 -23.89 -8.32 16.47
N THR A 89 -24.59 -9.42 16.15
CA THR A 89 -25.32 -10.24 17.14
C THR A 89 -24.40 -11.20 17.90
N PHE A 90 -23.41 -11.79 17.24
CA PHE A 90 -22.56 -12.86 17.78
C PHE A 90 -21.10 -12.45 18.03
N ALA A 91 -20.81 -11.15 17.98
CA ALA A 91 -19.49 -10.53 18.00
C ALA A 91 -18.64 -10.85 16.76
N LYS A 92 -17.92 -9.83 16.27
CA LYS A 92 -16.97 -9.96 15.16
C LYS A 92 -15.77 -10.79 15.61
N THR A 93 -15.46 -11.86 14.89
CA THR A 93 -14.32 -12.75 15.16
C THR A 93 -13.06 -12.21 14.50
N ASP A 94 -12.52 -11.10 15.03
CA ASP A 94 -11.17 -10.67 14.70
C ASP A 94 -10.20 -11.36 15.68
N ASN A 95 -9.27 -12.16 15.16
CA ASN A 95 -8.31 -12.91 15.96
C ASN A 95 -6.91 -12.30 15.86
N LEU A 96 -6.23 -12.12 16.99
CA LEU A 96 -4.81 -11.78 17.07
C LEU A 96 -4.03 -13.01 17.54
N ALA A 97 -3.02 -13.42 16.77
CA ALA A 97 -2.13 -14.52 17.14
C ALA A 97 -0.75 -13.98 17.55
N ILE A 98 -0.30 -14.37 18.75
CA ILE A 98 1.06 -14.11 19.23
C ILE A 98 1.80 -15.45 19.20
N VAL A 99 2.92 -15.52 18.48
CA VAL A 99 3.71 -16.75 18.32
C VAL A 99 5.08 -16.55 18.94
N VAL A 100 5.43 -17.43 19.88
CA VAL A 100 6.73 -17.44 20.56
C VAL A 100 7.55 -18.60 20.01
N ALA A 101 8.73 -18.30 19.47
CA ALA A 101 9.65 -19.28 18.90
C ALA A 101 11.07 -19.04 19.44
N PRO A 102 11.50 -19.77 20.49
CA PRO A 102 12.86 -19.70 21.01
C PRO A 102 13.91 -20.14 19.98
N GLU A 103 15.11 -19.56 20.04
CA GLU A 103 16.20 -19.86 19.08
C GLU A 103 16.69 -21.31 19.17
N ASP A 104 16.65 -21.91 20.36
CA ASP A 104 17.05 -23.29 20.61
C ASP A 104 15.94 -24.31 20.25
N GLY A 105 14.76 -23.82 19.85
CA GLY A 105 13.58 -24.63 19.54
C GLY A 105 12.91 -25.27 20.76
N ASN A 106 13.37 -25.00 21.98
CA ASN A 106 12.81 -25.58 23.20
C ASN A 106 11.89 -24.59 23.92
N VAL A 107 10.60 -24.69 23.66
CA VAL A 107 9.56 -23.88 24.34
C VAL A 107 9.34 -24.25 25.81
N PHE A 108 9.81 -25.42 26.24
CA PHE A 108 9.63 -25.92 27.60
C PHE A 108 10.85 -25.57 28.47
N THR A 109 11.11 -24.27 28.60
CA THR A 109 12.13 -23.68 29.48
C THR A 109 11.44 -22.78 30.52
N PRO A 110 11.97 -22.65 31.75
CA PRO A 110 11.38 -21.78 32.76
C PRO A 110 11.12 -20.36 32.23
N GLU A 111 12.08 -19.80 31.51
CA GLU A 111 12.03 -18.44 30.97
C GLU A 111 10.91 -18.28 29.93
N THR A 112 10.76 -19.27 29.03
CA THR A 112 9.73 -19.22 27.99
C THR A 112 8.33 -19.44 28.56
N LEU A 113 8.17 -20.35 29.53
CA LEU A 113 6.88 -20.60 30.17
C LEU A 113 6.42 -19.38 30.98
N SER A 114 7.32 -18.72 31.71
CA SER A 114 7.01 -17.46 32.39
C SER A 114 6.67 -16.33 31.41
N LEU A 115 7.37 -16.26 30.26
CA LEU A 115 7.01 -15.32 29.20
C LEU A 115 5.58 -15.56 28.69
N ILE A 116 5.19 -16.82 28.46
CA ILE A 116 3.85 -17.16 28.00
C ILE A 116 2.78 -16.79 29.05
N GLN A 117 3.04 -17.01 30.34
CA GLN A 117 2.15 -16.55 31.42
C GLN A 117 1.95 -15.04 31.37
N ASN A 118 3.04 -14.27 31.35
CA ASN A 118 2.98 -12.80 31.28
C ASN A 118 2.24 -12.31 30.03
N LEU A 119 2.52 -12.89 28.86
CA LEU A 119 1.81 -12.55 27.62
C LEU A 119 0.32 -12.85 27.71
N THR A 120 -0.07 -13.89 28.43
CA THR A 120 -1.49 -14.24 28.65
C THR A 120 -2.18 -13.18 29.50
N VAL A 121 -1.53 -12.74 30.59
CA VAL A 121 -2.03 -11.66 31.46
C VAL A 121 -2.13 -10.33 30.70
N ASP A 122 -1.09 -9.97 29.94
CA ASP A 122 -1.05 -8.75 29.16
C ASP A 122 -2.09 -8.76 28.01
N ALA A 123 -2.33 -9.92 27.40
CA ALA A 123 -3.33 -10.07 26.33
C ALA A 123 -4.76 -9.79 26.82
N TRP A 124 -5.06 -9.99 28.10
CA TRP A 124 -6.35 -9.59 28.68
C TRP A 124 -6.52 -8.08 28.78
N GLN A 125 -5.42 -7.30 28.79
CA GLN A 125 -5.46 -5.84 28.82
C GLN A 125 -5.66 -5.22 27.43
N ILE A 126 -5.65 -6.03 26.36
CA ILE A 126 -5.89 -5.55 25.00
C ILE A 126 -7.35 -5.07 24.88
N PRO A 127 -7.59 -3.82 24.40
CA PRO A 127 -8.93 -3.30 24.24
C PRO A 127 -9.81 -4.21 23.37
N TYR A 128 -11.06 -4.41 23.79
CA TYR A 128 -12.05 -5.25 23.12
C TYR A 128 -11.71 -6.76 23.09
N SER A 129 -10.69 -7.20 23.84
CA SER A 129 -10.46 -8.64 24.08
C SER A 129 -11.62 -9.21 24.89
N SER A 130 -12.29 -10.23 24.33
CA SER A 130 -13.36 -10.99 25.01
C SER A 130 -12.89 -12.36 25.47
N ARG A 131 -11.79 -12.85 24.91
CA ARG A 131 -11.21 -14.16 25.18
C ARG A 131 -9.71 -14.15 24.87
N VAL A 132 -8.94 -14.77 25.74
CA VAL A 132 -7.54 -15.09 25.51
C VAL A 132 -7.40 -16.59 25.72
N ASP A 133 -6.88 -17.30 24.74
CA ASP A 133 -6.54 -18.72 24.85
C ASP A 133 -5.02 -18.86 24.64
N SER A 134 -4.34 -19.58 25.54
CA SER A 134 -2.90 -19.78 25.51
C SER A 134 -2.52 -21.13 26.12
N LEU A 135 -1.23 -21.50 26.03
CA LEU A 135 -0.71 -22.65 26.75
C LEU A 135 -0.84 -22.49 28.28
N ALA A 136 -0.80 -21.24 28.77
CA ALA A 136 -0.82 -21.00 30.21
C ALA A 136 -2.20 -21.26 30.82
N ASN A 137 -3.26 -20.76 30.20
CA ASN A 137 -4.63 -20.88 30.70
C ASN A 137 -5.41 -22.07 30.10
N TYR A 138 -4.69 -23.05 29.56
CA TYR A 138 -5.28 -24.29 29.14
C TYR A 138 -5.84 -25.02 30.36
N GLN A 139 -7.16 -25.20 30.43
CA GLN A 139 -7.78 -25.92 31.55
C GLN A 139 -7.40 -27.40 31.51
N HIS A 140 -6.69 -27.83 32.53
CA HIS A 140 -6.34 -29.23 32.74
C HIS A 140 -7.10 -29.77 33.95
N THR A 141 -7.68 -30.95 33.80
CA THR A 141 -8.40 -31.64 34.85
C THR A 141 -7.70 -32.93 35.20
N GLU A 142 -7.36 -33.11 36.47
CA GLU A 142 -6.74 -34.32 36.98
C GLU A 142 -7.38 -34.78 38.29
N ALA A 143 -7.36 -36.08 38.53
CA ALA A 143 -7.80 -36.66 39.79
C ALA A 143 -6.62 -36.76 40.75
N ILE A 144 -6.75 -36.19 41.93
CA ILE A 144 -5.77 -36.28 43.02
C ILE A 144 -6.45 -36.98 44.19
N GLU A 145 -6.04 -38.21 44.47
CA GLU A 145 -6.70 -39.08 45.45
C GLU A 145 -8.19 -39.27 45.12
N ASP A 146 -9.08 -38.71 45.93
CA ASP A 146 -10.54 -38.74 45.75
C ASP A 146 -11.11 -37.41 45.23
N ASP A 147 -10.26 -36.42 45.00
CA ASP A 147 -10.64 -35.07 44.54
C ASP A 147 -10.35 -34.87 43.04
N LEU A 148 -11.11 -33.97 42.43
CA LEU A 148 -10.91 -33.55 41.04
C LEU A 148 -10.37 -32.12 41.04
N LEU A 149 -9.12 -31.95 40.61
CA LEU A 149 -8.48 -30.64 40.44
C LEU A 149 -8.70 -30.15 39.01
N VAL A 150 -9.23 -28.93 38.88
CA VAL A 150 -9.45 -28.25 37.59
C VAL A 150 -8.78 -26.89 37.68
N GLU A 151 -7.69 -26.71 36.94
CA GLU A 151 -6.90 -25.47 36.98
C GLU A 151 -6.17 -25.22 35.65
N ASP A 152 -5.52 -24.07 35.57
CA ASP A 152 -4.70 -23.67 34.43
C ASP A 152 -3.41 -24.48 34.37
N LEU A 153 -3.04 -24.97 33.18
CA LEU A 153 -1.85 -25.79 32.95
C LEU A 153 -0.56 -25.13 33.46
N LEU A 154 -0.45 -23.80 33.31
CA LEU A 154 0.62 -23.00 33.90
C LEU A 154 0.05 -22.07 34.99
N TYR A 155 -0.54 -22.64 36.04
CA TYR A 155 -0.94 -21.86 37.21
C TYR A 155 0.23 -21.01 37.77
N GLU A 156 0.00 -19.72 38.00
CA GLU A 156 1.03 -18.71 38.29
C GLU A 156 1.73 -18.92 39.64
N GLU A 157 1.00 -19.48 40.63
CA GLU A 157 1.54 -19.70 41.97
C GLU A 157 2.56 -20.84 42.06
N TYR A 158 2.65 -21.67 41.02
CA TYR A 158 3.56 -22.79 40.99
C TYR A 158 4.88 -22.41 40.32
N GLU A 159 5.99 -22.80 40.94
CA GLU A 159 7.31 -22.63 40.35
C GLU A 159 7.50 -23.56 39.13
N HIS A 160 8.37 -23.16 38.21
CA HIS A 160 8.73 -23.97 37.04
C HIS A 160 9.85 -24.96 37.38
N THR A 161 9.54 -25.97 38.20
CA THR A 161 10.50 -27.06 38.48
C THR A 161 10.66 -27.99 37.27
N PRO A 162 11.80 -28.70 37.13
CA PRO A 162 12.01 -29.63 36.03
C PRO A 162 10.90 -30.70 35.89
N GLU A 163 10.39 -31.20 37.01
CA GLU A 163 9.33 -32.21 37.05
C GLU A 163 8.00 -31.64 36.52
N ARG A 164 7.66 -30.42 36.92
CA ARG A 164 6.45 -29.75 36.44
C ARG A 164 6.56 -29.41 34.96
N ILE A 165 7.71 -28.91 34.51
CA ILE A 165 7.95 -28.63 33.08
C ILE A 165 7.78 -29.91 32.25
N ALA A 166 8.28 -31.04 32.73
CA ALA A 166 8.08 -32.33 32.08
C ALA A 166 6.60 -32.74 32.03
N LYS A 167 5.85 -32.55 33.13
CA LYS A 167 4.41 -32.80 33.18
C LYS A 167 3.64 -31.91 32.18
N VAL A 168 3.91 -30.60 32.19
CA VAL A 168 3.31 -29.64 31.25
C VAL A 168 3.61 -30.04 29.81
N LYS A 169 4.86 -30.39 29.50
CA LYS A 169 5.26 -30.86 28.17
C LYS A 169 4.51 -32.10 27.74
N GLN A 170 4.33 -33.07 28.65
CA GLN A 170 3.56 -34.27 28.37
C GLN A 170 2.08 -33.93 28.08
N ILE A 171 1.47 -33.04 28.86
CA ILE A 171 0.07 -32.66 28.66
C ILE A 171 -0.10 -31.87 27.35
N ALA A 172 0.82 -30.96 27.04
CA ALA A 172 0.73 -30.08 25.89
C ALA A 172 0.96 -30.76 24.53
N LEU A 173 1.62 -31.93 24.51
CA LEU A 173 2.00 -32.65 23.29
C LEU A 173 1.17 -33.91 23.02
N ASN A 174 0.24 -34.28 23.90
CA ASN A 174 -0.66 -35.42 23.74
C ASN A 174 -2.04 -34.96 23.25
#